data_AF-A0A925TH13-F1
#
_entry.id   AF-A0A925TH13-F1
#
_cell.length_a   1.000
_cell.length_b   1.000
_cell.length_c   1.000
_cell.angle_alpha   90.00
_cell.angle_beta   90.00
_cell.angle_gamma   90.00
#
_symmetry.space_group_name_H-M   'P 1'
#
loop_
_entity.id
_entity.type
_entity.pdbx_description
1 polymer ?
#
loop_
_entity_poly.entity_id
_entity_poly.type
_entity_poly.pdbx_seq_one_letter_code
_entity_poly.pdbx_strand_id
1 'polypeptide(L)'
;MNRRTMISSLLGLSLGGRLAQAQTQPYRVSLIGGGFEAGEWRAGILVELDRGWKTYWRMPGEAGIPPKFDWAKSQGLIGADVLYPLPERLHDLSGETIGYQQRVVFPVIAKPVADAAAVKLHLDLFFAVCKDICIPAKAEDTLAFGSANAEDTSTVEDWMKRVPIRGTAVRSVTSVMAGKKAILVVALTQPADDIFVESASPAYFR
;
A
#
# COMPACT_ATOMS: atom_id res chain seq x y z
N MET A 1 -35.17 -18.33 -75.85
CA MET A 1 -34.94 -16.87 -75.80
C MET A 1 -34.49 -16.53 -74.39
N ASN A 2 -33.23 -16.11 -74.25
CA ASN A 2 -32.48 -15.94 -73.00
C ASN A 2 -33.12 -14.94 -72.03
N ARG A 3 -33.04 -15.24 -70.72
CA ARG A 3 -32.73 -14.23 -69.70
C ARG A 3 -32.06 -14.90 -68.50
N ARG A 4 -30.76 -14.66 -68.38
CA ARG A 4 -29.92 -14.97 -67.22
C ARG A 4 -30.15 -13.88 -66.18
N THR A 5 -30.45 -14.25 -64.93
CA THR A 5 -30.52 -13.32 -63.80
C THR A 5 -29.41 -13.69 -62.82
N MET A 6 -28.41 -12.82 -62.72
CA MET A 6 -27.38 -12.87 -61.68
C MET A 6 -28.00 -12.43 -60.35
N ILE A 7 -27.80 -13.20 -59.28
CA ILE A 7 -28.05 -12.76 -57.91
C ILE A 7 -26.71 -12.71 -57.20
N SER A 8 -26.35 -11.50 -56.78
CA SER A 8 -25.09 -11.12 -56.14
C SER A 8 -25.08 -11.58 -54.68
N SER A 9 -24.11 -12.43 -54.32
CA SER A 9 -23.87 -12.85 -52.93
C SER A 9 -23.21 -11.72 -52.14
N LEU A 10 -23.91 -11.15 -51.16
CA LEU A 10 -23.35 -10.25 -50.15
C LEU A 10 -22.92 -11.10 -48.94
N LEU A 11 -21.61 -11.41 -48.85
CA LEU A 11 -21.01 -11.90 -47.61
C LEU A 11 -20.99 -10.74 -46.59
N GLY A 12 -21.87 -10.80 -45.59
CA GLY A 12 -21.79 -9.92 -44.43
C GLY A 12 -20.62 -10.31 -43.54
N LEU A 13 -19.56 -9.48 -43.53
CA LEU A 13 -18.51 -9.55 -42.51
C LEU A 13 -19.10 -9.06 -41.18
N SER A 14 -19.46 -9.98 -40.29
CA SER A 14 -19.79 -9.65 -38.91
C SER A 14 -18.51 -9.28 -38.16
N LEU A 15 -18.28 -7.98 -37.92
CA LEU A 15 -17.29 -7.50 -36.95
C LEU A 15 -17.77 -7.88 -35.54
N GLY A 16 -17.37 -9.06 -35.07
CA GLY A 16 -17.50 -9.45 -33.67
C GLY A 16 -16.47 -8.70 -32.83
N GLY A 17 -16.77 -7.45 -32.45
CA GLY A 17 -15.99 -6.71 -31.46
C GLY A 17 -16.06 -7.43 -30.13
N ARG A 18 -14.93 -8.00 -29.67
CA ARG A 18 -14.79 -8.45 -28.29
C ARG A 18 -14.85 -7.21 -27.40
N LEU A 19 -15.94 -7.06 -26.64
CA LEU A 19 -15.96 -6.13 -25.52
C LEU A 19 -14.88 -6.58 -24.55
N ALA A 20 -13.82 -5.77 -24.41
CA ALA A 20 -12.83 -5.95 -23.36
C ALA A 20 -13.55 -5.80 -22.02
N GLN A 21 -13.78 -6.92 -21.34
CA GLN A 21 -14.37 -6.91 -20.01
C GLN A 21 -13.32 -6.32 -19.07
N ALA A 22 -13.56 -5.09 -18.59
CA ALA A 22 -12.70 -4.46 -17.60
C ALA A 22 -12.60 -5.39 -16.39
N GLN A 23 -11.42 -5.95 -16.15
CA GLN A 23 -11.17 -6.83 -15.02
C GLN A 23 -11.36 -5.98 -13.75
N THR A 24 -12.35 -6.34 -12.94
CA THR A 24 -12.61 -5.68 -11.65
C THR A 24 -11.33 -5.75 -10.82
N GLN A 25 -10.77 -4.58 -10.48
CA GLN A 25 -9.58 -4.50 -9.65
C GLN A 25 -9.94 -5.04 -8.26
N PRO A 26 -9.18 -6.00 -7.69
CA PRO A 26 -9.49 -6.60 -6.38
C PRO A 26 -9.08 -5.69 -5.21
N TYR A 27 -8.95 -4.40 -5.47
CA TYR A 27 -8.49 -3.40 -4.53
C TYR A 27 -9.06 -2.03 -4.87
N ARG A 28 -9.11 -1.16 -3.86
CA ARG A 28 -9.34 0.28 -4.00
C ARG A 28 -8.28 1.03 -3.21
N VAL A 29 -7.78 2.13 -3.78
CA VAL A 29 -6.86 3.04 -3.10
C VAL A 29 -7.46 4.44 -3.12
N SER A 30 -7.39 5.14 -2.00
CA SER A 30 -7.80 6.54 -1.90
C SER A 30 -6.96 7.28 -0.86
N LEU A 31 -6.79 8.59 -1.04
CA LEU A 31 -6.31 9.49 -0.02
C LEU A 31 -7.48 10.00 0.80
N ILE A 32 -7.39 9.85 2.12
CA ILE A 32 -8.36 10.39 3.08
C ILE A 32 -7.71 11.47 3.95
N GLY A 33 -8.46 12.51 4.26
CA GLY A 33 -7.93 13.65 5.01
C GLY A 33 -8.02 13.47 6.52
N GLY A 34 -7.01 13.97 7.23
CA GLY A 34 -6.95 14.05 8.69
C GLY A 34 -6.82 15.49 9.19
N GLY A 35 -6.48 15.62 10.48
CA GLY A 35 -6.32 16.91 11.15
C GLY A 35 -5.02 17.64 10.81
N PHE A 36 -4.91 18.87 11.30
CA PHE A 36 -3.67 19.67 11.30
C PHE A 36 -3.13 19.75 12.72
N GLU A 37 -1.93 19.25 12.96
CA GLU A 37 -1.31 19.19 14.29
C GLU A 37 0.18 19.53 14.19
N ALA A 38 0.69 20.31 15.14
CA ALA A 38 2.12 20.68 15.22
C ALA A 38 2.71 21.28 13.92
N GLY A 39 1.89 21.95 13.11
CA GLY A 39 2.33 22.55 11.84
C GLY A 39 2.31 21.58 10.65
N GLU A 40 1.83 20.36 10.83
CA GLU A 40 1.80 19.31 9.82
C GLU A 40 0.37 18.84 9.55
N TRP A 41 0.08 18.49 8.31
CA TRP A 41 -1.18 17.86 7.93
C TRP A 41 -1.10 16.34 8.09
N ARG A 42 -2.16 15.73 8.61
CA ARG A 42 -2.34 14.28 8.60
C ARG A 42 -3.23 13.86 7.44
N ALA A 43 -2.86 12.78 6.78
CA ALA A 43 -3.70 12.08 5.81
C ALA A 43 -3.56 10.57 6.00
N GLY A 44 -4.35 9.80 5.25
CA GLY A 44 -4.22 8.36 5.17
C GLY A 44 -4.26 7.89 3.73
N ILE A 45 -3.43 6.92 3.38
CA ILE A 45 -3.57 6.14 2.15
C ILE A 45 -4.40 4.92 2.50
N LEU A 46 -5.71 4.98 2.23
CA LEU A 46 -6.64 3.89 2.44
C LEU A 46 -6.50 2.88 1.30
N VAL A 47 -6.05 1.67 1.63
CA VAL A 47 -6.02 0.52 0.73
C VAL A 47 -7.04 -0.49 1.23
N GLU A 48 -8.04 -0.77 0.40
CA GLU A 48 -9.03 -1.82 0.62
C GLU A 48 -8.78 -2.94 -0.37
N LEU A 49 -8.91 -4.17 0.11
CA LEU A 49 -8.58 -5.39 -0.61
C LEU A 49 -9.77 -6.33 -0.54
N ASP A 50 -10.09 -6.98 -1.66
CA ASP A 50 -11.07 -8.05 -1.69
C ASP A 50 -10.67 -9.18 -0.72
N ARG A 51 -11.66 -9.94 -0.22
CA ARG A 51 -11.40 -11.04 0.70
C ARG A 51 -10.38 -12.03 0.11
N GLY A 52 -9.38 -12.36 0.93
CA GLY A 52 -8.29 -13.28 0.56
C GLY A 52 -7.14 -12.61 -0.17
N TRP A 53 -7.24 -11.32 -0.52
CA TRP A 53 -6.13 -10.55 -1.05
C TRP A 53 -5.35 -9.87 0.08
N LYS A 54 -4.04 -9.74 -0.15
CA LYS A 54 -3.09 -9.06 0.73
C LYS A 54 -2.25 -8.04 -0.04
N THR A 55 -1.73 -7.07 0.70
CA THR A 55 -0.62 -6.22 0.25
C THR A 55 0.53 -6.27 1.26
N TYR A 56 1.62 -5.58 0.97
CA TYR A 56 2.90 -5.80 1.62
C TYR A 56 3.31 -4.68 2.56
N TRP A 57 4.05 -5.05 3.59
CA TRP A 57 4.80 -4.11 4.41
C TRP A 57 6.06 -3.64 3.68
N ARG A 58 6.74 -2.62 4.22
CA ARG A 58 8.01 -2.11 3.65
C ARG A 58 9.16 -3.12 3.67
N MET A 59 9.14 -4.07 4.61
CA MET A 59 10.09 -5.19 4.69
C MET A 59 9.32 -6.50 4.58
N PRO A 60 8.86 -6.89 3.38
CA PRO A 60 7.81 -7.89 3.26
C PRO A 60 8.29 -9.35 3.34
N GLY A 61 9.57 -9.56 3.65
CA GLY A 61 10.23 -10.86 3.57
C GLY A 61 10.72 -11.18 2.16
N GLU A 62 11.05 -12.45 1.94
CA GLU A 62 11.69 -12.92 0.69
C GLU A 62 10.82 -12.76 -0.56
N ALA A 63 9.52 -13.01 -0.44
CA ALA A 63 8.61 -13.17 -1.57
C ALA A 63 7.72 -11.95 -1.85
N GLY A 64 7.84 -10.87 -1.08
CA GLY A 64 6.97 -9.72 -1.19
C GLY A 64 7.55 -8.53 -1.94
N ILE A 65 6.66 -7.65 -2.42
CA ILE A 65 7.04 -6.42 -3.14
C ILE A 65 6.57 -5.22 -2.30
N PRO A 66 7.48 -4.43 -1.71
CA PRO A 66 7.09 -3.32 -0.85
C PRO A 66 6.42 -2.20 -1.65
N PRO A 67 5.45 -1.48 -1.06
CA PRO A 67 4.85 -0.33 -1.70
C PRO A 67 5.87 0.81 -1.86
N LYS A 68 5.76 1.55 -2.95
CA LYS A 68 6.53 2.76 -3.25
C LYS A 68 5.56 3.91 -3.43
N PHE A 69 5.71 4.91 -2.57
CA PHE A 69 4.91 6.12 -2.57
C PHE A 69 5.73 7.24 -3.19
N ASP A 70 5.21 7.85 -4.23
CA ASP A 70 5.80 9.03 -4.86
C ASP A 70 4.86 10.22 -4.68
N TRP A 71 5.44 11.34 -4.27
CA TRP A 71 4.75 12.59 -3.94
C TRP A 71 5.22 13.75 -4.82
N ALA A 72 6.06 13.50 -5.84
CA ALA A 72 6.75 14.53 -6.62
C ALA A 72 5.81 15.51 -7.33
N LYS A 73 4.57 15.10 -7.60
CA LYS A 73 3.53 15.93 -8.22
C LYS A 73 2.67 16.72 -7.20
N SER A 74 2.95 16.60 -5.91
CA SER A 74 2.27 17.36 -4.85
C SER A 74 2.65 18.85 -4.90
N GLN A 75 1.81 19.70 -4.32
CA GLN A 75 2.00 21.15 -4.31
C GLN A 75 1.92 21.70 -2.89
N GLY A 76 2.75 22.71 -2.60
CA GLY A 76 2.77 23.38 -1.29
C GLY A 76 3.42 22.54 -0.17
N LEU A 77 4.18 21.50 -0.52
CA LEU A 77 4.73 20.52 0.42
C LEU A 77 6.27 20.51 0.38
N ILE A 78 6.90 20.44 1.55
CA ILE A 78 8.34 20.16 1.70
C ILE A 78 8.59 18.65 1.54
N GLY A 79 7.72 17.82 2.11
CA GLY A 79 7.81 16.37 2.05
C GLY A 79 6.60 15.70 2.71
N ALA A 80 6.42 14.41 2.40
CA ALA A 80 5.38 13.57 3.00
C ALA A 80 5.99 12.27 3.49
N ASP A 81 5.86 12.02 4.79
CA ASP A 81 6.36 10.81 5.43
C ASP A 81 5.23 9.79 5.56
N VAL A 82 5.45 8.59 5.02
CA VAL A 82 4.50 7.47 5.14
C VAL A 82 4.85 6.65 6.37
N LEU A 83 3.91 6.60 7.31
CA LEU A 83 3.97 5.75 8.48
C LEU A 83 3.31 4.41 8.18
N TYR A 84 3.77 3.37 8.86
CA TYR A 84 3.29 2.01 8.65
C TYR A 84 2.70 1.51 9.96
N PRO A 85 1.40 1.17 9.97
CA PRO A 85 0.80 0.40 11.06
C PRO A 85 1.55 -0.92 11.27
N LEU A 86 1.46 -1.47 12.47
CA LEU A 86 2.00 -2.80 12.79
C LEU A 86 1.50 -3.82 11.75
N PRO A 87 2.39 -4.53 11.05
CA PRO A 87 1.99 -5.49 10.03
C PRO A 87 1.66 -6.86 10.65
N GLU A 88 1.20 -7.77 9.80
CA GLU A 88 0.97 -9.17 10.14
C GLU A 88 1.95 -10.08 9.39
N ARG A 89 2.32 -11.20 10.02
CA ARG A 89 3.01 -12.31 9.36
C ARG A 89 1.98 -13.20 8.68
N LEU A 90 2.05 -13.30 7.36
CA LEU A 90 1.07 -13.97 6.52
C LEU A 90 1.72 -15.19 5.86
N HIS A 91 1.05 -16.34 5.95
CA HIS A 91 1.49 -17.59 5.34
C HIS A 91 0.49 -18.07 4.29
N ASP A 92 0.97 -18.39 3.09
CA ASP A 92 0.17 -19.00 2.03
C ASP A 92 1.02 -19.96 1.16
N LEU A 93 0.48 -20.36 0.00
CA LEU A 93 1.16 -21.25 -0.95
C LEU A 93 2.47 -20.68 -1.50
N SER A 94 2.65 -19.35 -1.48
CA SER A 94 3.89 -18.67 -1.89
C SER A 94 4.92 -18.55 -0.76
N GLY A 95 4.56 -18.95 0.45
CA GLY A 95 5.40 -18.94 1.64
C GLY A 95 5.01 -17.85 2.64
N GLU A 96 5.98 -17.44 3.45
CA GLU A 96 5.80 -16.41 4.46
C GLU A 96 6.12 -15.02 3.92
N THR A 97 5.23 -14.07 4.21
CA THR A 97 5.33 -12.66 3.84
C THR A 97 4.87 -11.79 5.00
N ILE A 98 5.28 -10.53 5.02
CA ILE A 98 4.84 -9.56 6.03
C ILE A 98 4.02 -8.48 5.34
N GLY A 99 2.82 -8.20 5.84
CA GLY A 99 1.90 -7.29 5.16
C GLY A 99 0.56 -7.11 5.84
N TYR A 100 -0.46 -6.86 5.01
CA TYR A 100 -1.80 -6.47 5.44
C TYR A 100 -2.86 -7.18 4.60
N GLN A 101 -3.99 -7.53 5.22
CA GLN A 101 -5.15 -8.14 4.55
C GLN A 101 -6.40 -7.26 4.73
N GLN A 102 -7.35 -7.37 3.80
CA GLN A 102 -8.67 -6.69 3.81
C GLN A 102 -8.64 -5.15 3.75
N ARG A 103 -7.94 -4.50 4.69
CA ARG A 103 -7.87 -3.05 4.80
C ARG A 103 -6.61 -2.62 5.55
N VAL A 104 -5.92 -1.62 5.01
CA VAL A 104 -4.88 -0.87 5.72
C VAL A 104 -5.03 0.62 5.40
N VAL A 105 -4.79 1.48 6.39
CA VAL A 105 -4.55 2.89 6.15
C VAL A 105 -3.11 3.17 6.53
N PHE A 106 -2.29 3.57 5.57
CA PHE A 106 -0.94 4.07 5.85
C PHE A 106 -1.05 5.55 6.20
N PRO A 107 -0.79 5.96 7.46
CA PRO A 107 -0.86 7.38 7.79
C PRO A 107 0.24 8.15 7.09
N VAL A 108 -0.05 9.38 6.69
CA VAL A 108 0.87 10.28 6.02
C VAL A 108 0.98 11.56 6.82
N ILE A 109 2.22 11.95 7.12
CA ILE A 109 2.55 13.26 7.70
C ILE A 109 3.01 14.17 6.57
N ALA A 110 2.16 15.10 6.18
CA ALA A 110 2.39 16.04 5.09
C ALA A 110 2.89 17.39 5.64
N LYS A 111 4.13 17.74 5.29
CA LYS A 111 4.83 18.94 5.79
C LYS A 111 4.66 20.11 4.83
N PRO A 112 3.91 21.16 5.17
CA PRO A 112 3.69 22.29 4.28
C PRO A 112 4.93 23.18 4.16
N VAL A 113 5.07 23.94 3.05
CA VAL A 113 6.16 24.91 2.83
C VAL A 113 6.00 26.18 3.67
N ALA A 114 4.76 26.55 4.01
CA ALA A 114 4.39 27.69 4.84
C ALA A 114 3.11 27.35 5.65
N ASP A 115 2.56 28.28 6.42
CA ASP A 115 1.32 28.04 7.18
C ASP A 115 0.19 27.55 6.27
N ALA A 116 -0.30 26.33 6.55
CA ALA A 116 -1.47 25.54 6.13
C ALA A 116 -2.21 25.78 4.79
N ALA A 117 -2.21 26.99 4.23
CA ALA A 117 -3.00 27.38 3.07
C ALA A 117 -2.45 26.77 1.78
N ALA A 118 -3.26 25.89 1.18
CA ALA A 118 -3.11 25.32 -0.17
C ALA A 118 -2.08 24.19 -0.34
N VAL A 119 -2.04 23.22 0.58
CA VAL A 119 -1.38 21.93 0.30
C VAL A 119 -2.30 21.04 -0.54
N LYS A 120 -1.79 20.57 -1.68
CA LYS A 120 -2.41 19.50 -2.49
C LYS A 120 -1.48 18.29 -2.50
N LEU A 121 -1.92 17.21 -1.88
CA LEU A 121 -1.22 15.93 -1.91
C LEU A 121 -1.58 15.20 -3.20
N HIS A 122 -0.59 14.65 -3.88
CA HIS A 122 -0.78 13.78 -5.03
C HIS A 122 0.02 12.49 -4.81
N LEU A 123 -0.70 11.39 -4.66
CA LEU A 123 -0.13 10.06 -4.52
C LEU A 123 0.06 9.45 -5.90
N ASP A 124 1.29 9.06 -6.22
CA ASP A 124 1.60 8.06 -7.23
C ASP A 124 2.08 6.78 -6.50
N LEU A 125 1.22 5.77 -6.41
CA LEU A 125 1.49 4.51 -5.71
C LEU A 125 1.88 3.41 -6.71
N PHE A 126 3.02 2.77 -6.49
CA PHE A 126 3.33 1.45 -7.02
C PHE A 126 3.35 0.43 -5.88
N PHE A 127 2.64 -0.67 -6.02
CA PHE A 127 2.56 -1.70 -4.98
C PHE A 127 2.26 -3.06 -5.61
N ALA A 128 2.09 -4.10 -4.78
CA ALA A 128 1.58 -5.37 -5.25
C ALA A 128 0.43 -5.84 -4.36
N VAL A 129 -0.50 -6.54 -4.99
CA VAL A 129 -1.55 -7.30 -4.33
C VAL A 129 -1.36 -8.78 -4.63
N CYS A 130 -1.57 -9.63 -3.64
CA CYS A 130 -1.37 -11.07 -3.80
C CYS A 130 -2.56 -11.85 -3.26
N LYS A 131 -2.95 -12.89 -3.98
CA LYS A 131 -3.84 -13.96 -3.49
C LYS A 131 -3.16 -15.30 -3.75
N ASP A 132 -3.41 -15.90 -4.91
CA ASP A 132 -2.70 -17.11 -5.36
C ASP A 132 -1.43 -16.75 -6.15
N ILE A 133 -1.46 -15.58 -6.80
CA ILE A 133 -0.34 -14.96 -7.50
C ILE A 133 -0.22 -13.51 -7.08
N CYS A 134 0.98 -12.96 -7.18
CA CYS A 134 1.26 -11.59 -6.81
C CYS A 134 1.31 -10.70 -8.06
N ILE A 135 0.50 -9.65 -8.06
CA ILE A 135 0.25 -8.78 -9.21
C ILE A 135 0.70 -7.37 -8.87
N PRO A 136 1.72 -6.82 -9.57
CA PRO A 136 2.07 -5.41 -9.46
C PRO A 136 0.91 -4.52 -9.91
N ALA A 137 0.68 -3.46 -9.15
CA ALA A 137 -0.44 -2.55 -9.30
C ALA A 137 0.04 -1.09 -9.17
N LYS A 138 -0.76 -0.19 -9.74
CA LYS A 138 -0.60 1.25 -9.59
C LYS A 138 -1.91 1.90 -9.17
N ALA A 139 -1.81 2.96 -8.41
CA ALA A 139 -2.93 3.84 -8.08
C ALA A 139 -2.45 5.29 -8.04
N GLU A 140 -3.31 6.20 -8.47
CA GLU A 140 -3.08 7.64 -8.36
C GLU A 140 -4.30 8.28 -7.70
N ASP A 141 -4.09 9.19 -6.75
CA ASP A 141 -5.18 9.95 -6.13
C ASP A 141 -4.68 11.28 -5.57
N THR A 142 -5.58 12.26 -5.46
CA THR A 142 -5.25 13.60 -4.96
C THR A 142 -6.13 14.01 -3.79
N LEU A 143 -5.54 14.68 -2.82
CA LEU A 143 -6.23 15.25 -1.67
C LEU A 143 -5.88 16.72 -1.52
N ALA A 144 -6.89 17.58 -1.42
CA ALA A 144 -6.73 18.95 -0.96
C ALA A 144 -7.08 19.00 0.53
N PHE A 145 -6.20 19.55 1.35
CA PHE A 145 -6.46 19.69 2.78
C PHE A 145 -7.47 20.80 3.08
N GLY A 146 -8.21 20.66 4.18
CA GLY A 146 -9.23 21.63 4.62
C GLY A 146 -10.68 21.24 4.34
N SER A 147 -10.94 20.10 3.68
CA SER A 147 -12.29 19.57 3.41
C SER A 147 -12.53 18.14 3.91
N ALA A 148 -11.66 17.62 4.77
CA ALA A 148 -11.82 16.29 5.35
C ALA A 148 -13.11 16.20 6.18
N ASN A 149 -13.90 15.14 5.98
CA ASN A 149 -15.05 14.88 6.83
C ASN A 149 -14.60 14.27 8.18
N ALA A 150 -15.50 14.26 9.17
CA ALA A 150 -15.18 13.77 10.51
C ALA A 150 -14.86 12.27 10.56
N GLU A 151 -15.44 11.48 9.66
CA GLU A 151 -15.23 10.02 9.58
C GLU A 151 -13.81 9.69 9.08
N ASP A 152 -13.36 10.35 8.02
CA ASP A 152 -12.00 10.25 7.50
C ASP A 152 -10.99 10.69 8.55
N THR A 153 -11.27 11.83 9.20
CA THR A 153 -10.40 12.34 10.27
C THR A 153 -10.26 11.32 11.40
N SER A 154 -11.36 10.76 11.89
CA SER A 154 -11.34 9.71 12.92
C SER A 154 -10.59 8.46 12.44
N THR A 155 -10.80 8.05 11.19
CA THR A 155 -10.12 6.91 10.60
C THR A 155 -8.61 7.12 10.60
N VAL A 156 -8.13 8.27 10.13
CA VAL A 156 -6.70 8.59 10.12
C VAL A 156 -6.12 8.54 11.54
N GLU A 157 -6.78 9.16 12.52
CA GLU A 157 -6.34 9.16 13.92
C GLU A 157 -6.30 7.77 14.55
N ASP A 158 -7.26 6.90 14.22
CA ASP A 158 -7.28 5.53 14.74
C ASP A 158 -6.17 4.66 14.14
N TRP A 159 -5.80 4.90 12.88
CA TRP A 159 -4.69 4.21 12.25
C TRP A 159 -3.32 4.78 12.64
N MET A 160 -3.23 6.06 12.99
CA MET A 160 -2.05 6.65 13.64
C MET A 160 -1.68 5.92 14.93
N LYS A 161 -2.68 5.56 15.77
CA LYS A 161 -2.46 4.81 17.02
C LYS A 161 -1.92 3.39 16.80
N ARG A 162 -2.02 2.84 15.59
CA ARG A 162 -1.52 1.50 15.23
C ARG A 162 -0.08 1.53 14.72
N VAL A 163 0.50 2.71 14.53
CA VAL A 163 1.90 2.85 14.13
C VAL A 163 2.80 2.55 15.34
N PRO A 164 3.78 1.64 15.21
CA PRO A 164 4.72 1.37 16.29
C PRO A 164 5.49 2.63 16.69
N ILE A 165 5.45 2.96 17.99
CA ILE A 165 6.22 4.05 18.59
C ILE A 165 7.48 3.51 19.25
N ARG A 166 8.48 4.39 19.46
CA ARG A 166 9.64 4.03 20.27
C ARG A 166 9.20 3.68 21.70
N GLY A 167 9.68 2.53 22.19
CA GLY A 167 9.35 2.02 23.51
C GLY A 167 10.53 1.34 24.19
N THR A 168 10.27 0.73 25.33
CA THR A 168 11.28 0.09 26.21
C THR A 168 11.13 -1.44 26.26
N ALA A 169 10.34 -2.02 25.36
CA ALA A 169 10.09 -3.46 25.29
C ALA A 169 11.36 -4.27 24.96
N VAL A 170 12.32 -3.65 24.27
CA VAL A 170 13.60 -4.27 23.90
C VAL A 170 14.68 -3.85 24.90
N ARG A 171 15.19 -4.80 25.67
CA ARG A 171 16.29 -4.59 26.63
C ARG A 171 17.66 -4.52 25.93
N SER A 172 17.90 -5.41 24.97
CA SER A 172 19.14 -5.43 24.20
C SER A 172 18.94 -6.15 22.87
N VAL A 173 19.73 -5.76 21.87
CA VAL A 173 19.83 -6.42 20.59
C VAL A 173 21.30 -6.71 20.31
N THR A 174 21.66 -7.97 20.12
CA THR A 174 23.02 -8.36 19.73
C THR A 174 22.97 -9.24 18.49
N SER A 175 24.03 -9.20 17.68
CA SER A 175 24.21 -10.11 16.56
C SER A 175 25.26 -11.15 16.90
N VAL A 176 24.93 -12.43 16.70
CA VAL A 176 25.89 -13.54 16.82
C VAL A 176 26.01 -14.26 15.48
N MET A 177 27.22 -14.69 15.13
CA MET A 177 27.45 -15.44 13.90
C MET A 177 27.28 -16.94 14.17
N ALA A 178 26.39 -17.58 13.42
CA ALA A 178 26.26 -19.04 13.34
C ALA A 178 26.73 -19.50 11.96
N GLY A 179 28.03 -19.82 11.85
CA GLY A 179 28.68 -20.08 10.57
C GLY A 179 28.66 -18.83 9.69
N LYS A 180 28.01 -18.91 8.52
CA LYS A 180 27.87 -17.78 7.57
C LYS A 180 26.58 -16.95 7.79
N LYS A 181 25.75 -17.30 8.77
CA LYS A 181 24.49 -16.61 9.06
C LYS A 181 24.63 -15.72 10.29
N ALA A 182 24.15 -14.49 10.20
CA ALA A 182 23.96 -13.64 11.37
C ALA A 182 22.62 -14.01 12.03
N ILE A 183 22.63 -14.19 13.34
CA ILE A 183 21.46 -14.38 14.18
C ILE A 183 21.31 -13.14 15.05
N LEU A 184 20.10 -12.59 15.08
CA LEU A 184 19.74 -11.51 16.00
C LEU A 184 19.25 -12.11 17.32
N VAL A 185 19.91 -11.80 18.42
CA VAL A 185 19.46 -12.16 19.77
C VAL A 185 18.83 -10.92 20.39
N VAL A 186 17.52 -10.98 20.58
CA VAL A 186 16.72 -9.88 21.15
C VAL A 186 16.31 -10.27 22.56
N ALA A 187 16.76 -9.52 23.55
CA ALA A 187 16.28 -9.65 24.92
C ALA A 187 15.13 -8.68 25.13
N LEU A 188 13.96 -9.18 25.51
CA LEU A 188 12.78 -8.37 25.77
C LEU A 188 12.58 -8.16 27.28
N THR A 189 11.95 -7.05 27.66
CA THR A 189 11.52 -6.78 29.03
C THR A 189 10.20 -7.48 29.38
N GLN A 190 9.45 -7.90 28.35
CA GLN A 190 8.21 -8.65 28.45
C GLN A 190 8.04 -9.55 27.20
N PRO A 191 7.23 -10.61 27.25
CA PRO A 191 6.90 -11.40 26.06
C PRO A 191 6.28 -10.53 24.95
N ALA A 192 6.52 -10.91 23.70
CA ALA A 192 5.90 -10.33 22.51
C ALA A 192 5.25 -11.46 21.69
N ASP A 193 4.10 -11.17 21.08
CA ASP A 193 3.39 -12.14 20.22
C ASP A 193 4.14 -12.38 18.90
N ASP A 194 4.74 -11.34 18.34
CA ASP A 194 5.61 -11.42 17.15
C ASP A 194 6.70 -10.34 17.21
N ILE A 195 7.75 -10.51 16.41
CA ILE A 195 8.86 -9.57 16.26
C ILE A 195 9.08 -9.32 14.76
N PHE A 196 8.94 -8.07 14.37
CA PHE A 196 9.24 -7.60 13.02
C PHE A 196 10.57 -6.85 13.03
N VAL A 197 11.47 -7.21 12.13
CA VAL A 197 12.82 -6.63 12.05
C VAL A 197 12.94 -5.85 10.75
N GLU A 198 13.39 -4.61 10.87
CA GLU A 198 13.77 -3.78 9.74
C GLU A 198 15.28 -3.72 9.60
N SER A 199 15.74 -3.70 8.37
CA SER A 199 17.16 -3.54 8.09
C SER A 199 17.38 -2.45 7.05
N ALA A 200 18.55 -1.82 7.09
CA ALA A 200 18.92 -0.80 6.11
C ALA A 200 19.25 -1.39 4.72
N SER A 201 19.21 -2.71 4.58
CA SER A 201 19.46 -3.41 3.32
C SER A 201 18.26 -4.30 2.96
N PRO A 202 18.23 -4.92 1.78
CA PRO A 202 17.20 -5.91 1.44
C PRO A 202 17.26 -7.19 2.29
N ALA A 203 18.21 -7.31 3.22
CA ALA A 203 18.27 -8.42 4.14
C ALA A 203 16.99 -8.48 4.98
N TYR A 204 16.44 -9.68 5.08
CA TYR A 204 15.29 -10.01 5.91
C TYR A 204 15.71 -11.03 6.97
N PHE A 205 14.99 -11.03 8.09
CA PHE A 205 15.20 -11.97 9.19
C PHE A 205 14.01 -12.92 9.27
N ARG A 206 14.29 -14.19 9.56
CA ARG A 206 13.33 -15.24 9.89
C ARG A 206 13.63 -15.74 11.29
#